data_AF-A0A6A7L123-F1
#
_entry.id   AF-A0A6A7L123-F1
#
_cell.length_a   1.000
_cell.length_b   1.000
_cell.length_c   1.000
_cell.angle_alpha   90.00
_cell.angle_beta   90.00
_cell.angle_gamma   90.00
#
_symmetry.space_group_name_H-M   'P 1'
#
loop_
_entity.id
_entity.type
_entity.pdbx_description
1 polymer ?
#
loop_
_entity_poly.entity_id
_entity_poly.type
_entity_poly.pdbx_seq_one_letter_code
_entity_poly.pdbx_strand_id
1 'polypeptide(L)'
;MLAVLLGDMKIWAFSELLETTWIDTDRGHPLLERYFPQRLRDSVRTYFPKHPLKREIVATMAANHVVNHAGIAFLPRVATATGAEVGHIVAAYLEADRELDGEALRPQVVESGLSADEEYAKLFEIEERIEAVVFEKLQAAPPPRAEPAAART
;
A
#
# COMPACT_ATOMS: atom_id res chain seq x y z
N MET A 1 17.74 1.08 16.27
CA MET A 1 17.32 2.40 15.76
C MET A 1 16.46 2.31 14.50
N LEU A 2 16.82 1.47 13.51
CA LEU A 2 16.01 1.27 12.28
C LEU A 2 14.57 0.81 12.54
N ALA A 3 14.32 -0.05 13.54
CA ALA A 3 12.97 -0.48 13.89
C ALA A 3 12.05 0.66 14.35
N VAL A 4 12.61 1.70 14.99
CA VAL A 4 11.85 2.88 15.44
C VAL A 4 11.42 3.70 14.23
N LEU A 5 12.37 3.99 13.32
CA LEU A 5 12.09 4.72 12.08
C LEU A 5 11.04 4.01 11.22
N LEU A 6 11.11 2.68 11.13
CA LEU A 6 10.11 1.89 10.41
C LEU A 6 8.71 2.04 11.03
N GLY A 7 8.62 2.01 12.36
CA GLY A 7 7.37 2.22 13.09
C GLY A 7 6.81 3.63 12.86
N ASP A 8 7.64 4.65 13.04
CA ASP A 8 7.26 6.05 12.85
C ASP A 8 6.79 6.31 11.42
N MET A 9 7.46 5.73 10.43
CA MET A 9 7.08 5.84 9.03
C MET A 9 5.68 5.25 8.75
N LYS A 10 5.35 4.11 9.38
CA LYS A 10 4.01 3.51 9.25
C LYS A 10 2.94 4.38 9.91
N ILE A 11 3.23 4.99 11.05
CA ILE A 11 2.31 5.91 11.75
C ILE A 11 2.08 7.17 10.91
N TRP A 12 3.13 7.72 10.30
CA TRP A 12 3.01 8.83 9.38
C TRP A 12 2.17 8.45 8.16
N ALA A 13 2.48 7.33 7.51
CA ALA A 13 1.77 6.89 6.30
C ALA A 13 0.28 6.61 6.59
N PHE A 14 -0.01 6.03 7.75
CA PHE A 14 -1.38 5.85 8.24
C PHE A 14 -2.11 7.20 8.39
N SER A 15 -1.48 8.18 9.02
CA SER A 15 -2.06 9.52 9.24
C SER A 15 -2.32 10.22 7.91
N GLU A 16 -1.35 10.21 6.99
CA GLU A 16 -1.52 10.77 5.65
C GLU A 16 -2.66 10.09 4.88
N LEU A 17 -2.71 8.76 4.91
CA LEU A 17 -3.76 8.00 4.23
C LEU A 17 -5.15 8.35 4.75
N LEU A 18 -5.32 8.53 6.07
CA LEU A 18 -6.61 8.89 6.66
C LEU A 18 -7.14 10.26 6.21
N GLU A 19 -6.29 11.14 5.73
CA GLU A 19 -6.71 12.44 5.18
C GLU A 19 -7.06 12.38 3.69
N THR A 20 -6.92 11.20 3.07
CA THR A 20 -7.25 10.98 1.65
C THR A 20 -8.66 10.41 1.47
N THR A 21 -9.24 10.65 0.29
CA THR A 21 -10.52 10.05 -0.13
C THR A 21 -10.36 8.67 -0.75
N TRP A 22 -9.13 8.26 -1.09
CA TRP A 22 -8.84 6.97 -1.71
C TRP A 22 -9.38 5.79 -0.88
N ILE A 23 -9.28 5.88 0.45
CA ILE A 23 -9.74 4.85 1.40
C ILE A 23 -11.23 4.54 1.26
N ASP A 24 -12.04 5.53 0.86
CA ASP A 24 -13.49 5.36 0.73
C ASP A 24 -13.85 4.60 -0.55
N THR A 25 -12.97 4.64 -1.56
CA THR A 25 -13.17 3.99 -2.85
C THR A 25 -13.14 2.46 -2.74
N ASP A 26 -13.68 1.79 -3.77
CA ASP A 26 -13.67 0.33 -3.85
C ASP A 26 -12.27 -0.27 -4.03
N ARG A 27 -11.27 0.57 -4.34
CA ARG A 27 -9.87 0.14 -4.48
C ARG A 27 -9.27 -0.38 -3.17
N GLY A 28 -9.78 0.06 -2.01
CA GLY A 28 -9.36 -0.41 -0.69
C GLY A 28 -10.05 -1.70 -0.21
N HIS A 29 -11.11 -2.16 -0.88
CA HIS A 29 -11.88 -3.33 -0.43
C HIS A 29 -11.05 -4.62 -0.33
N PRO A 30 -10.13 -4.94 -1.26
CA PRO A 30 -9.30 -6.15 -1.14
C PRO A 30 -8.48 -6.18 0.17
N LEU A 31 -7.98 -5.04 0.62
CA LEU A 31 -7.25 -4.93 1.89
C LEU A 31 -8.15 -5.18 3.09
N LEU A 32 -9.36 -4.61 3.05
CA LEU A 32 -10.37 -4.79 4.09
C LEU A 32 -10.79 -6.26 4.20
N GLU A 33 -10.98 -6.94 3.08
CA GLU A 33 -11.31 -8.37 3.07
C GLU A 33 -10.17 -9.22 3.60
N ARG A 34 -8.92 -8.92 3.21
CA ARG A 34 -7.74 -9.67 3.66
C ARG A 34 -7.49 -9.54 5.16
N TYR A 35 -7.91 -8.44 5.77
CA TYR A 35 -7.82 -8.24 7.22
C TYR A 35 -8.69 -9.24 8.00
N PHE A 36 -9.88 -9.57 7.51
CA PHE A 36 -10.80 -10.45 8.22
C PHE A 36 -10.51 -11.94 7.96
N PRO A 37 -10.64 -12.81 8.98
CA PRO A 37 -10.48 -14.26 8.83
C PRO A 37 -11.43 -14.86 7.77
N GLN A 38 -10.99 -15.95 7.12
CA GLN A 38 -11.77 -16.64 6.07
C GLN A 38 -13.22 -16.93 6.47
N ARG A 39 -13.45 -17.41 7.69
CA ARG A 39 -14.82 -17.72 8.16
C ARG A 39 -15.77 -16.52 8.13
N LEU A 40 -15.27 -15.31 8.39
CA LEU A 40 -16.07 -14.08 8.31
C LEU A 40 -16.25 -13.63 6.86
N ARG A 41 -15.25 -13.84 6.01
CA ARG A 41 -15.38 -13.59 4.57
C ARG A 41 -16.50 -14.43 3.96
N ASP A 42 -16.60 -15.70 4.34
CA ASP A 42 -17.61 -16.60 3.76
C ASP A 42 -19.04 -16.29 4.25
N SER A 43 -19.18 -15.77 5.47
CA SER A 43 -20.49 -15.59 6.13
C SER A 43 -21.05 -14.18 6.04
N VAL A 44 -20.21 -13.14 6.10
CA VAL A 44 -20.65 -11.74 6.31
C VAL A 44 -19.86 -10.70 5.52
N ARG A 45 -19.16 -11.08 4.43
CA ARG A 45 -18.38 -10.17 3.57
C ARG A 45 -19.13 -8.94 3.10
N THR A 46 -20.43 -9.06 2.82
CA THR A 46 -21.29 -7.94 2.37
C THR A 46 -21.42 -6.81 3.40
N TYR A 47 -21.11 -7.07 4.67
CA TYR A 47 -21.15 -6.07 5.74
C TYR A 47 -19.84 -5.31 5.92
N PHE A 48 -18.72 -5.80 5.37
CA PHE A 48 -17.41 -5.18 5.56
C PHE A 48 -17.34 -3.73 5.09
N PRO A 49 -17.92 -3.32 3.95
CA PRO A 49 -17.88 -1.92 3.53
C PRO A 49 -18.57 -0.96 4.51
N LYS A 50 -19.47 -1.47 5.38
CA LYS A 50 -20.17 -0.71 6.42
C LYS A 50 -19.48 -0.77 7.78
N HIS A 51 -18.31 -1.37 7.87
CA HIS A 51 -17.58 -1.49 9.13
C HIS A 51 -17.19 -0.10 9.65
N PRO A 52 -17.47 0.24 10.92
CA PRO A 52 -17.21 1.58 11.46
C PRO A 52 -15.73 1.98 11.38
N LEU A 53 -14.82 0.99 11.44
CA LEU A 53 -13.37 1.18 11.30
C LEU A 53 -12.83 0.84 9.91
N LYS A 54 -13.67 0.84 8.86
CA LYS A 54 -13.22 0.54 7.48
C LYS A 54 -11.98 1.37 7.14
N ARG A 55 -12.02 2.67 7.46
CA ARG A 55 -10.97 3.61 7.06
C ARG A 55 -9.64 3.27 7.72
N GLU A 56 -9.67 3.06 9.02
CA GLU A 56 -8.50 2.76 9.83
C GLU A 56 -7.90 1.42 9.45
N ILE A 57 -8.72 0.40 9.19
CA ILE A 57 -8.24 -0.93 8.78
C ILE A 57 -7.55 -0.84 7.42
N VAL A 58 -8.16 -0.20 6.43
CA VAL A 58 -7.59 -0.05 5.09
C VAL A 58 -6.29 0.77 5.14
N ALA A 59 -6.27 1.91 5.84
CA ALA A 59 -5.07 2.71 6.02
C ALA A 59 -3.94 1.91 6.68
N THR A 60 -4.25 1.16 7.74
CA THR A 60 -3.26 0.35 8.47
C THR A 60 -2.68 -0.74 7.57
N MET A 61 -3.53 -1.47 6.85
CA MET A 61 -3.11 -2.54 5.95
C MET A 61 -2.25 -1.98 4.81
N ALA A 62 -2.68 -0.88 4.19
CA ALA A 62 -1.96 -0.24 3.10
C ALA A 62 -0.59 0.30 3.54
N ALA A 63 -0.54 1.05 4.66
CA ALA A 63 0.70 1.58 5.21
C ALA A 63 1.69 0.47 5.56
N ASN A 64 1.21 -0.63 6.18
CA ASN A 64 2.06 -1.78 6.48
C ASN A 64 2.59 -2.44 5.21
N HIS A 65 1.73 -2.68 4.23
CA HIS A 65 2.11 -3.35 2.98
C HIS A 65 3.17 -2.55 2.24
N VAL A 66 2.91 -1.27 1.96
CA VAL A 66 3.83 -0.42 1.19
C VAL A 66 5.15 -0.22 1.93
N VAL A 67 5.12 0.11 3.22
CA VAL A 67 6.36 0.40 3.97
C VAL A 67 7.21 -0.86 4.19
N ASN A 68 6.60 -2.04 4.34
CA ASN A 68 7.35 -3.29 4.49
C ASN A 68 8.09 -3.71 3.22
N HIS A 69 7.54 -3.38 2.05
CA HIS A 69 8.05 -3.85 0.76
C HIS A 69 8.86 -2.77 0.03
N ALA A 70 8.28 -1.60 -0.19
CA ALA A 70 8.95 -0.48 -0.87
C ALA A 70 9.94 0.29 0.04
N GLY A 71 9.83 0.09 1.36
CA GLY A 71 10.71 0.71 2.35
C GLY A 71 10.28 2.12 2.78
N ILE A 72 10.98 2.64 3.79
CA ILE A 72 10.57 3.86 4.50
C ILE A 72 10.68 5.14 3.65
N ALA A 73 11.57 5.16 2.66
CA ALA A 73 11.81 6.35 1.85
C ALA A 73 10.88 6.46 0.63
N PHE A 74 10.15 5.40 0.30
CA PHE A 74 9.39 5.33 -0.96
C PHE A 74 8.32 6.42 -1.07
N LEU A 75 7.37 6.45 -0.14
CA LEU A 75 6.25 7.40 -0.16
C LEU A 75 6.70 8.87 -0.23
N PRO A 76 7.56 9.38 0.68
CA PRO A 76 7.99 10.77 0.61
C PRO A 76 8.82 11.08 -0.65
N ARG A 77 9.61 10.12 -1.15
CA ARG A 77 10.40 10.31 -2.38
C ARG A 77 9.51 10.41 -3.60
N VAL A 78 8.54 9.51 -3.75
CA VAL A 78 7.61 9.53 -4.89
C VAL A 78 6.71 10.76 -4.83
N ALA A 79 6.23 11.13 -3.65
CA ALA A 79 5.44 12.37 -3.46
C ALA A 79 6.25 13.62 -3.86
N THR A 80 7.52 13.70 -3.45
CA THR A 80 8.41 14.81 -3.83
C THR A 80 8.69 14.83 -5.34
N ALA A 81 8.89 13.67 -5.95
CA ALA A 81 9.24 13.57 -7.38
C ALA A 81 8.05 13.83 -8.32
N THR A 82 6.84 13.46 -7.91
CA THR A 82 5.64 13.49 -8.76
C THR A 82 4.64 14.59 -8.38
N GLY A 83 4.71 15.11 -7.15
CA GLY A 83 3.69 15.99 -6.58
C GLY A 83 2.37 15.28 -6.26
N ALA A 84 2.30 13.95 -6.36
CA ALA A 84 1.11 13.18 -6.05
C ALA A 84 0.84 13.08 -4.55
N GLU A 85 -0.44 13.07 -4.19
CA GLU A 85 -0.90 12.77 -2.83
C GLU A 85 -0.60 11.30 -2.45
N VAL A 86 -0.32 11.05 -1.16
CA VAL A 86 0.04 9.72 -0.65
C VAL A 86 -0.99 8.66 -1.02
N GLY A 87 -2.29 8.98 -0.95
CA GLY A 87 -3.36 8.04 -1.33
C GLY A 87 -3.27 7.56 -2.77
N HIS A 88 -2.95 8.46 -3.71
CA HIS A 88 -2.76 8.10 -5.11
C HIS A 88 -1.51 7.25 -5.34
N ILE A 89 -0.41 7.55 -4.63
CA ILE A 89 0.82 6.77 -4.70
C ILE A 89 0.59 5.35 -4.19
N VAL A 90 -0.10 5.22 -3.06
CA VAL A 90 -0.46 3.92 -2.47
C VAL A 90 -1.40 3.15 -3.39
N ALA A 91 -2.39 3.81 -3.99
CA ALA A 91 -3.28 3.20 -4.98
C ALA A 91 -2.49 2.62 -6.16
N ALA A 92 -1.60 3.43 -6.75
CA ALA A 92 -0.76 3.02 -7.86
C ALA A 92 0.17 1.86 -7.48
N TYR A 93 0.74 1.88 -6.27
CA TYR A 93 1.59 0.79 -5.76
C TYR A 93 0.80 -0.51 -5.63
N LEU A 94 -0.38 -0.48 -5.00
CA LEU A 94 -1.21 -1.68 -4.80
C LEU A 94 -1.74 -2.26 -6.12
N GLU A 95 -2.00 -1.40 -7.11
CA GLU A 95 -2.36 -1.83 -8.46
C GLU A 95 -1.18 -2.46 -9.18
N ALA A 96 0.00 -1.83 -9.17
CA ALA A 96 1.22 -2.36 -9.77
C ALA A 96 1.65 -3.69 -9.12
N ASP A 97 1.58 -3.78 -7.79
CA ASP A 97 1.88 -4.98 -7.03
C ASP A 97 0.95 -6.15 -7.39
N ARG A 98 -0.34 -5.85 -7.65
CA ARG A 98 -1.30 -6.86 -8.11
C ARG A 98 -1.08 -7.26 -9.57
N GLU A 99 -0.79 -6.29 -10.45
CA GLU A 99 -0.53 -6.56 -11.87
C GLU A 99 0.71 -7.43 -12.10
N LEU A 100 1.69 -7.33 -11.20
CA LEU A 100 2.93 -8.10 -11.25
C LEU A 100 2.92 -9.34 -10.34
N ASP A 101 1.79 -9.69 -9.74
CA ASP A 101 1.64 -10.80 -8.79
C ASP A 101 2.68 -10.76 -7.64
N GLY A 102 3.08 -9.56 -7.21
CA GLY A 102 4.14 -9.37 -6.21
C GLY A 102 3.83 -10.06 -4.88
N GLU A 103 2.57 -10.12 -4.47
CA GLU A 103 2.15 -10.84 -3.25
C GLU A 103 2.45 -12.35 -3.33
N ALA A 104 2.38 -12.94 -4.53
CA ALA A 104 2.68 -14.36 -4.75
C ALA A 104 4.18 -14.60 -4.99
N LEU A 105 4.88 -13.65 -5.62
CA LEU A 105 6.30 -13.79 -5.94
C LEU A 105 7.20 -13.69 -4.70
N ARG A 106 6.93 -12.78 -3.77
CA ARG A 106 7.81 -12.57 -2.60
C ARG A 106 7.97 -13.83 -1.73
N PRO A 107 6.89 -14.55 -1.34
CA PRO A 107 7.04 -15.80 -0.58
C PRO A 107 7.82 -16.87 -1.35
N GLN A 108 7.66 -16.98 -2.67
CA GLN A 108 8.41 -17.94 -3.48
C GLN A 108 9.91 -17.69 -3.44
N VAL A 109 10.33 -16.41 -3.41
CA VAL A 109 11.75 -16.05 -3.27
C VAL A 109 12.25 -16.45 -1.87
N VAL A 110 11.51 -16.12 -0.81
CA VAL A 110 11.89 -16.46 0.57
C VAL A 110 11.95 -17.98 0.79
N GLU A 111 11.04 -18.73 0.19
CA GLU A 111 10.96 -20.19 0.30
C GLU A 111 11.94 -20.93 -0.63
N SER A 112 12.61 -20.22 -1.54
CA SER A 112 13.50 -20.83 -2.54
C SER A 112 14.80 -21.41 -1.98
N GLY A 113 15.17 -21.09 -0.73
CA GLY A 113 16.39 -21.57 -0.08
C GLY A 113 17.68 -20.96 -0.65
N LEU A 114 17.58 -19.80 -1.31
CA LEU A 114 18.73 -19.01 -1.77
C LEU A 114 19.58 -18.50 -0.60
N SER A 115 20.80 -18.05 -0.91
CA SER A 115 21.56 -17.27 0.07
C SER A 115 20.86 -15.93 0.36
N ALA A 116 21.11 -15.34 1.53
CA ALA A 116 20.50 -14.07 1.90
C ALA A 116 20.75 -12.97 0.86
N ASP A 117 21.96 -12.90 0.30
CA ASP A 117 22.33 -11.90 -0.71
C ASP A 117 21.53 -12.09 -2.01
N GLU A 118 21.35 -13.34 -2.47
CA GLU A 118 20.56 -13.66 -3.66
C GLU A 118 19.06 -13.44 -3.44
N GLU A 119 18.55 -13.78 -2.25
CA GLU A 119 17.16 -13.51 -1.85
C GLU A 119 16.88 -12.00 -1.89
N TYR A 120 17.73 -11.19 -1.25
CA TYR A 120 17.58 -9.74 -1.25
C TYR A 120 17.67 -9.15 -2.66
N ALA A 121 18.60 -9.64 -3.50
CA ALA A 121 18.72 -9.17 -4.88
C ALA A 121 17.42 -9.43 -5.68
N LYS A 122 16.81 -10.61 -5.53
CA LYS A 122 15.54 -10.94 -6.20
C LYS A 122 14.36 -10.16 -5.66
N LEU A 123 14.26 -9.99 -4.34
CA LEU A 123 13.21 -9.16 -3.74
C LEU A 123 13.34 -7.71 -4.22
N PHE A 124 14.57 -7.20 -4.32
CA PHE A 124 14.84 -5.87 -4.84
C PHE A 124 14.42 -5.73 -6.31
N GLU A 125 14.67 -6.74 -7.15
CA GLU A 125 14.22 -6.74 -8.56
C GLU A 125 12.70 -6.66 -8.68
N ILE A 126 11.95 -7.34 -7.81
CA ILE A 126 10.49 -7.25 -7.75
C ILE A 126 10.06 -5.82 -7.41
N GLU A 127 10.64 -5.22 -6.36
CA GLU A 127 10.29 -3.86 -5.95
C GLU A 127 10.67 -2.81 -6.98
N GLU A 128 11.82 -2.96 -7.65
CA GLU A 128 12.25 -2.06 -8.73
C GLU A 128 11.27 -2.10 -9.91
N ARG A 129 10.76 -3.29 -10.25
CA ARG A 129 9.75 -3.45 -11.30
C ARG A 129 8.43 -2.81 -10.93
N ILE A 130 7.97 -3.01 -9.70
CA ILE A 130 6.73 -2.39 -9.18
C ILE A 130 6.88 -0.87 -9.20
N GLU A 131 8.00 -0.35 -8.71
CA GLU A 131 8.26 1.08 -8.68
C GLU A 131 8.24 1.71 -10.08
N ALA A 132 8.86 1.06 -11.08
CA ALA A 132 8.83 1.54 -12.46
C ALA A 132 7.39 1.69 -12.98
N VAL A 133 6.52 0.72 -12.71
CA VAL A 133 5.11 0.75 -13.08
C VAL A 133 4.34 1.85 -12.32
N VAL A 134 4.67 2.07 -11.04
CA VAL A 134 4.07 3.17 -10.25
C VAL A 134 4.39 4.52 -10.89
N PHE A 135 5.65 4.77 -11.24
CA PHE A 135 6.03 6.03 -11.88
C PHE A 135 5.36 6.21 -13.25
N GLU A 136 5.25 5.15 -14.05
CA GLU A 136 4.54 5.19 -15.33
C GLU A 136 3.07 5.59 -15.13
N LYS A 137 2.37 4.96 -14.17
CA LYS A 137 0.96 5.26 -13.87
C LYS A 137 0.76 6.70 -13.39
N LEU A 138 1.64 7.19 -12.50
CA LEU A 138 1.55 8.55 -11.97
C LEU A 138 1.87 9.64 -13.01
N GLN A 139 2.64 9.32 -14.05
CA GLN A 139 2.90 10.23 -15.17
C GLN A 139 1.79 10.21 -16.22
N ALA A 140 1.17 9.06 -16.47
CA ALA A 140 0.11 8.89 -17.46
C ALA A 140 -1.23 9.55 -17.05
N ALA A 141 -1.49 9.68 -15.75
CA ALA A 141 -2.65 10.37 -15.21
C ALA A 141 -2.18 11.45 -14.22
N PRO A 142 -2.07 12.73 -14.61
CA PRO A 142 -1.65 13.78 -13.69
C PRO A 142 -2.58 13.77 -12.47
N PRO A 143 -2.04 13.73 -11.24
CA PRO A 143 -2.85 13.51 -10.06
C PRO A 143 -3.85 14.67 -9.91
N PRO A 144 -5.12 14.40 -9.57
CA PRO A 144 -5.97 15.47 -9.06
C PRO A 144 -5.26 16.05 -7.83
N ARG A 145 -5.18 17.38 -7.74
CA ARG A 145 -4.57 18.05 -6.57
C ARG A 145 -5.28 17.55 -5.32
N ALA A 146 -4.53 17.40 -4.22
CA ALA A 146 -5.07 17.03 -2.92
C ALA A 146 -6.38 17.78 -2.64
N GLU A 147 -7.50 17.06 -2.72
CA GLU A 147 -8.79 17.59 -2.28
C GLU A 147 -8.84 17.36 -0.76
N PRO A 148 -8.96 18.42 0.05
CA PRO A 148 -9.01 18.24 1.49
C PRO A 148 -10.22 17.37 1.83
N ALA A 149 -10.02 16.35 2.65
CA ALA A 149 -11.11 15.57 3.22
C ALA A 149 -12.16 16.54 3.78
N ALA A 150 -13.40 16.43 3.31
CA ALA A 150 -14.49 17.32 3.70
C ALA A 150 -14.56 17.44 5.23
N ALA A 151 -14.57 18.69 5.71
CA ALA A 151 -14.52 19.01 7.13
C ALA A 151 -15.57 18.21 7.92
N ARG A 152 -15.08 17.46 8.91
CA ARG A 152 -15.87 16.65 9.84
C ARG A 152 -16.90 17.57 10.53
N THR A 153 -18.20 17.33 10.30
CA THR A 153 -19.30 17.91 11.09
C THR A 153 -19.83 16.86 12.04
#